data_AF-A0A6A6I2D2-F1
#
_entry.id   AF-A0A6A6I2D2-F1
#
_cell.length_a   1.000
_cell.length_b   1.000
_cell.length_c   1.000
_cell.angle_alpha   90.00
_cell.angle_beta   90.00
_cell.angle_gamma   90.00
#
_symmetry.space_group_name_H-M   'P 1'
#
loop_
_entity.id
_entity.type
_entity.pdbx_description
1 polymer ?
#
loop_
_entity_poly.entity_id
_entity_poly.type
_entity_poly.pdbx_seq_one_letter_code
_entity_poly.pdbx_strand_id
1 'polypeptide(L)' 'MSNDAERTGAAAKVEDGDEPDEWDKRIFSTGCADENAKLTDCYYEKKDWRACKKEMEIFRECWKQYGNDKRTASKDS' A
#
# COMPACT_ATOMS: atom_id res chain seq x y z
N MET A 1 32.82 23.24 27.35
CA MET A 1 31.87 22.61 28.29
C MET A 1 30.48 22.94 27.76
N SER A 2 29.86 22.03 27.00
CA SER A 2 28.68 21.22 27.41
C SER A 2 27.40 22.07 27.38
N ASN A 3 26.35 21.75 26.61
CA ASN A 3 25.73 20.42 26.40
C ASN A 3 25.14 20.24 24.99
N ASP A 4 25.40 19.07 24.42
CA ASP A 4 24.53 18.32 23.51
C ASP A 4 23.23 17.92 24.24
N ALA A 5 22.08 18.11 23.61
CA ALA A 5 20.84 17.40 23.94
C ALA A 5 19.89 17.42 22.72
N GLU A 6 19.97 16.33 21.98
CA GLU A 6 19.06 15.87 20.94
C GLU A 6 17.58 15.93 21.35
N ARG A 7 16.70 16.27 20.40
CA ARG A 7 15.44 15.54 20.13
C ARG A 7 14.84 16.02 18.80
N THR A 8 15.14 15.39 17.67
CA THR A 8 14.37 14.28 17.06
C THR A 8 12.85 14.45 17.13
N GLY A 9 12.21 14.39 15.95
CA GLY A 9 10.91 13.73 15.82
C GLY A 9 9.83 14.51 15.09
N ALA A 10 9.62 14.11 13.83
CA ALA A 10 8.31 13.97 13.22
C ALA A 10 7.44 15.23 13.12
N ALA A 11 7.72 16.05 12.11
CA ALA A 11 6.65 16.77 11.43
C ALA A 11 5.79 15.73 10.70
N ALA A 12 4.79 15.21 11.41
CA ALA A 12 3.63 14.56 10.84
C ALA A 12 2.97 15.58 9.89
N LYS A 13 3.25 15.44 8.58
CA LYS A 13 2.49 16.14 7.56
C LYS A 13 1.18 15.38 7.39
N VAL A 14 0.21 15.78 8.20
CA VAL A 14 -1.22 15.51 7.98
C VAL A 14 -1.69 16.59 7.00
N GLU A 15 -1.70 16.26 5.72
CA GLU A 15 -2.22 17.04 4.58
C GLU A 15 -2.67 15.98 3.57
N ASP A 16 -3.85 15.90 2.97
CA ASP A 16 -5.06 16.71 2.88
C ASP A 16 -6.17 15.73 2.40
N GLY A 17 -7.42 15.93 2.80
CA GLY A 17 -8.51 14.94 2.67
C GLY A 17 -9.09 14.72 1.27
N ASP A 18 -8.40 15.12 0.20
CA ASP A 18 -8.89 15.06 -1.18
C ASP A 18 -7.89 14.47 -2.20
N GLU A 19 -6.67 14.09 -1.79
CA GLU A 19 -5.71 13.42 -2.68
C GLU A 19 -5.57 11.92 -2.39
N PRO A 20 -5.61 11.04 -3.42
CA PRO A 20 -5.26 9.64 -3.23
C PRO A 20 -3.83 9.56 -2.69
N ASP A 21 -3.63 8.77 -1.63
CA ASP A 21 -2.33 8.65 -1.02
C ASP A 21 -1.31 8.09 -2.04
N GLU A 22 -0.02 8.25 -1.78
CA GLU A 22 1.03 7.76 -2.68
C GLU A 22 0.90 6.24 -2.95
N TRP A 23 0.23 5.50 -2.07
CA TRP A 23 -0.01 4.07 -2.23
C TRP A 23 -1.18 3.79 -3.20
N ASP A 24 -2.30 4.46 -3.04
CA ASP A 24 -3.49 4.43 -3.89
C ASP A 24 -3.13 4.90 -5.30
N LYS A 25 -2.38 6.00 -5.45
CA LYS A 25 -1.85 6.46 -6.75
C LYS A 25 -1.07 5.34 -7.46
N ARG A 26 -0.24 4.60 -6.71
CA ARG A 26 0.53 3.46 -7.26
C ARG A 26 -0.38 2.30 -7.65
N ILE A 27 -1.40 1.98 -6.86
CA ILE A 27 -2.37 0.93 -7.16
C ILE A 27 -3.27 1.31 -8.35
N PHE A 28 -3.75 2.55 -8.45
CA PHE A 28 -4.52 3.01 -9.61
C PHE A 28 -3.69 2.90 -10.91
N SER A 29 -2.39 3.17 -10.84
CA SER A 29 -1.50 3.04 -11.99
C SER A 29 -1.19 1.59 -12.41
N THR A 30 -1.53 0.58 -11.60
CA THR A 30 -1.29 -0.84 -11.92
C THR A 30 -2.42 -1.48 -12.72
N GLY A 31 -3.59 -0.83 -12.79
CA GLY A 31 -4.80 -1.38 -13.41
C GLY A 31 -5.54 -2.42 -12.54
N CYS A 32 -5.09 -2.65 -11.30
CA CYS A 32 -5.66 -3.63 -10.37
C CYS A 32 -6.29 -2.99 -9.12
N ALA A 33 -6.80 -1.77 -9.27
CA ALA A 33 -7.35 -1.01 -8.16
C ALA A 33 -8.64 -1.62 -7.59
N ASP A 34 -9.49 -2.17 -8.46
CA ASP A 34 -10.76 -2.78 -8.05
C ASP A 34 -10.54 -4.04 -7.22
N GLU A 35 -9.56 -4.87 -7.60
CA GLU A 35 -9.16 -6.07 -6.88
C GLU A 35 -8.50 -5.72 -5.55
N ASN A 36 -7.68 -4.65 -5.53
CA ASN A 36 -7.08 -4.13 -4.30
C ASN A 36 -8.15 -3.59 -3.34
N ALA A 37 -9.16 -2.87 -3.85
CA ALA A 37 -10.28 -2.37 -3.07
C ALA A 37 -11.05 -3.53 -2.42
N LYS A 38 -11.40 -4.57 -3.18
CA LYS A 38 -12.08 -5.77 -2.65
C LYS A 38 -11.26 -6.49 -1.58
N LEU A 39 -9.94 -6.61 -1.75
CA LEU A 39 -9.05 -7.19 -0.75
C LEU A 39 -9.03 -6.35 0.52
N THR A 40 -8.96 -5.04 0.36
CA THR A 40 -8.94 -4.06 1.44
C THR A 40 -10.26 -4.06 2.20
N ASP A 41 -11.39 -4.10 1.50
CA ASP A 41 -12.75 -4.22 2.06
C ASP A 41 -12.90 -5.51 2.87
N CYS A 42 -12.48 -6.65 2.31
CA CYS A 42 -12.51 -7.92 3.05
C CYS A 42 -11.68 -7.84 4.35
N TYR A 43 -10.51 -7.20 4.31
CA TYR A 43 -9.72 -6.97 5.51
C TYR A 43 -10.41 -5.99 6.47
N TYR A 44 -11.08 -4.95 5.98
CA TYR A 44 -11.81 -4.03 6.85
C TYR A 44 -12.96 -4.71 7.58
N GLU A 45 -13.68 -5.60 6.90
CA GLU A 45 -14.78 -6.38 7.48
C GLU A 45 -14.29 -7.44 8.47
N LYS A 46 -13.29 -8.25 8.08
CA LYS A 46 -12.85 -9.42 8.87
C LYS A 46 -11.71 -9.12 9.83
N LYS A 47 -10.95 -8.05 9.56
CA LYS A 47 -9.68 -7.70 10.22
C LYS A 47 -8.64 -8.83 10.19
N ASP A 48 -8.78 -9.77 9.25
CA ASP A 48 -7.88 -10.90 9.06
C ASP A 48 -7.65 -11.16 7.56
N TRP A 49 -6.41 -10.92 7.13
CA TRP A 49 -5.99 -11.12 5.75
C TRP A 49 -6.01 -12.60 5.33
N ARG A 50 -5.90 -13.55 6.27
CA ARG A 50 -5.96 -14.99 5.97
C ARG A 50 -7.36 -15.41 5.53
N ALA A 51 -8.38 -14.76 6.07
CA ALA A 51 -9.77 -14.98 5.71
C ALA A 51 -10.15 -14.33 4.36
N CYS A 52 -9.23 -13.56 3.76
CA CYS A 52 -9.36 -12.88 2.47
C CYS A 52 -8.46 -13.50 1.39
N LYS A 53 -8.16 -14.81 1.52
CA LYS A 53 -7.29 -15.53 0.60
C LYS A 53 -7.78 -15.47 -0.85
N LYS A 54 -9.10 -15.53 -1.05
CA LYS A 54 -9.72 -15.48 -2.38
C LYS A 54 -9.47 -14.14 -3.06
N GLU A 55 -9.69 -13.05 -2.34
CA GLU A 55 -9.46 -11.68 -2.80
C GLU A 55 -7.97 -11.45 -3.08
N MET A 56 -7.10 -12.04 -2.25
CA MET A 56 -5.66 -11.99 -2.45
C MET A 56 -5.20 -12.74 -3.71
N GLU A 57 -5.80 -13.89 -4.01
CA GLU A 57 -5.52 -14.65 -5.24
C GLU A 57 -5.98 -13.86 -6.48
N ILE A 58 -7.18 -13.28 -6.46
CA ILE A 58 -7.70 -12.44 -7.54
C ILE A 58 -6.78 -11.23 -7.80
N PHE A 59 -6.36 -10.54 -6.73
CA PHE A 59 -5.44 -9.42 -6.84
C PHE A 59 -4.09 -9.86 -7.45
N ARG A 60 -3.54 -11.01 -7.04
CA ARG A 60 -2.30 -11.56 -7.62
C ARG A 60 -2.44 -11.93 -9.09
N GLU A 61 -3.59 -12.48 -9.49
CA GLU A 61 -3.86 -12.80 -10.90
C GLU A 61 -3.91 -11.53 -11.73
N CYS A 62 -4.64 -10.50 -11.29
CA CYS A 62 -4.63 -9.20 -11.93
C CYS A 62 -3.19 -8.64 -12.00
N TRP A 63 -2.47 -8.68 -10.88
CA TRP A 63 -1.11 -8.16 -10.78
C TRP A 63 -0.18 -8.77 -11.84
N LYS A 64 -0.25 -10.09 -12.01
CA LYS A 64 0.51 -10.84 -13.01
C LYS A 64 0.06 -10.53 -14.43
N GLN A 65 -1.25 -10.41 -14.68
CA GLN A 65 -1.79 -10.10 -16.01
C GLN A 65 -1.29 -8.73 -16.52
N TYR A 66 -1.26 -7.73 -15.65
CA TYR A 66 -0.75 -6.39 -15.98
C TYR A 66 0.79 -6.29 -15.91
N GLY A 67 1.49 -7.39 -15.63
CA GLY A 67 2.96 -7.43 -15.61
C GLY A 67 3.58 -6.57 -14.50
N ASN A 68 2.83 -6.35 -13.41
CA ASN A 68 3.25 -5.50 -12.31
C ASN A 68 4.38 -6.11 -11.47
N ASP A 69 4.75 -7.37 -11.70
CA ASP A 69 5.88 -8.05 -11.06
C ASP A 69 7.20 -7.26 -11.19
N LYS A 70 7.39 -6.55 -12.30
CA LYS A 70 8.57 -5.69 -12.51
C LYS A 70 8.54 -4.42 -11.68
N ARG A 71 7.36 -3.95 -11.25
CA ARG A 71 7.20 -2.75 -10.42
C ARG A 71 7.60 -3.00 -8.97
N THR A 72 7.43 -4.24 -8.50
CA THR A 72 7.81 -4.68 -7.14
C THR A 72 9.19 -5.31 -7.09
N ALA A 73 9.80 -5.65 -8.23
CA ALA A 73 11.17 -6.19 -8.32
C ALA A 73 12.27 -5.21 -7.89
N SER A 74 11.94 -3.95 -7.57
CA SER A 74 12.89 -2.94 -7.09
C SER A 74 13.20 -3.13 -5.60
N LYS A 75 13.96 -4.18 -5.25
CA LYS A 75 14.63 -4.26 -3.95
C LYS A 75 15.86 -5.14 -3.95
N ASP A 76 16.93 -4.62 -4.56
CA ASP A 76 18.33 -4.89 -4.20
C ASP A 76 19.21 -3.80 -4.85
N SER A 77 19.35 -2.65 -4.18
CA SER A 77 20.41 -1.65 -4.39
C SER A 77 20.58 -0.82 -3.12
#